data_AF-A0A5A8APM7-F1
#
_entry.id   AF-A0A5A8APM7-F1
#
_cell.length_a   1.000
_cell.length_b   1.000
_cell.length_c   1.000
_cell.angle_alpha   90.00
_cell.angle_beta   90.00
_cell.angle_gamma   90.00
#
_symmetry.space_group_name_H-M   'P 1'
#
loop_
_entity.id
_entity.type
_entity.pdbx_description
1 polymer ?
#
loop_
_entity_poly.entity_id
_entity_poly.type
_entity_poly.pdbx_seq_one_letter_code
_entity_poly.pdbx_strand_id
1 'polypeptide(L)'
;MLLTLLSTILLIPVLMGLGNIVKYFSEESIHGISGKILSGILGTSILWMILSFFISLNIYVEIPTIILGLLYFFKDKSYKVFFRFSGKEISLICFISFIVLFCGSFYPFILDHFGYYVPTIKWLREFGLVKGISNLDLTLGQMSLWHIFQAGFSNFSDPYFRINTILLVVYSFYIVENKSWIQLCFIPVLLLFSQSPSPDLPVIVFSLIILNEILKTKGNTLFLFTFSVFVFAIKPTMIWLPTLSFLYSVFIIKSRFTALIPGCLLVLLFFMKNIWTFGYPVFPIAVGDLNTAWKPHQEILKTSSQFAIQKTYDMQYSYQEIQKFSPFDYIKNWLFLEGIKSKINILFILSLLGFIIFSRTKKNKTVNLICISILVKSILVLFFSAQYRFFIDVFFVIFFVIFMDYFNRRKSVALFSVLSIIFIGCLTLPDILQTYLPSFRSGNFMGKFEIKQLYRPSAYHYKSHTSHQLGNLKFNVSRKYPYNFETELPAISESYIFDDVKAGIFPQLIDPQKTRKGFIWKKLNPEEEKSAYHMINTIKDSYKQN
;
A
#
# COMPACT_ATOMS: atom_id res chain seq x y z
N MET A 1 15.78 7.94 13.60
CA MET A 1 16.63 7.53 12.47
C MET A 1 17.48 6.34 12.90
N LEU A 2 18.19 6.42 14.03
CA LEU A 2 19.00 5.33 14.57
C LEU A 2 18.20 4.02 14.77
N LEU A 3 17.00 4.08 15.37
CA LEU A 3 16.19 2.87 15.56
C LEU A 3 15.80 2.22 14.22
N THR A 4 15.46 3.02 13.20
CA THR A 4 15.17 2.52 11.84
C THR A 4 16.42 1.95 11.16
N LEU A 5 17.61 2.50 11.44
CA LEU A 5 18.88 1.94 10.98
C LEU A 5 19.11 0.56 11.60
N LEU A 6 18.88 0.39 12.90
CA LEU A 6 18.98 -0.92 13.57
C LEU A 6 17.99 -1.93 12.99
N SER A 7 16.74 -1.52 12.77
CA SER A 7 15.73 -2.33 12.05
C SER A 7 16.23 -2.74 10.66
N THR A 8 16.87 -1.82 9.93
CA THR A 8 17.42 -2.09 8.60
C THR A 8 18.57 -3.09 8.64
N ILE A 9 19.50 -2.94 9.59
CA ILE A 9 20.65 -3.84 9.80
C ILE A 9 20.18 -5.25 10.17
N LEU A 10 19.07 -5.38 10.91
CA LEU A 10 18.48 -6.67 11.26
C LEU A 10 17.72 -7.29 10.07
N LEU A 11 16.81 -6.53 9.46
CA LEU A 11 15.84 -7.07 8.51
C LEU A 11 16.43 -7.37 7.13
N ILE A 12 17.47 -6.64 6.69
CA ILE A 12 18.14 -6.96 5.42
C ILE A 12 18.73 -8.38 5.43
N PRO A 13 19.59 -8.78 6.38
CA PRO A 13 20.07 -10.15 6.50
C PRO A 13 18.95 -11.19 6.63
N VAL A 14 17.94 -10.92 7.46
CA VAL A 14 16.79 -11.83 7.65
C VAL A 14 16.09 -12.09 6.32
N LEU A 15 15.72 -11.03 5.58
CA LEU A 15 15.03 -11.17 4.30
C LEU A 15 15.92 -11.83 3.24
N MET A 16 17.23 -11.58 3.26
CA MET A 16 18.16 -12.29 2.37
C MET A 16 18.19 -13.80 2.65
N GLY A 17 18.25 -14.19 3.92
CA GLY A 17 18.26 -15.61 4.32
C GLY A 17 16.94 -16.31 4.01
N LEU A 18 15.80 -15.68 4.33
CA LEU A 18 14.47 -16.18 3.93
C LEU A 18 14.34 -16.27 2.40
N GLY A 19 14.93 -15.31 1.69
CA GLY A 19 15.06 -15.35 0.24
C GLY A 19 15.79 -16.58 -0.28
N ASN A 20 16.84 -17.04 0.41
CA ASN A 20 17.51 -18.29 0.03
C ASN A 20 16.64 -19.52 0.28
N ILE A 21 15.82 -19.51 1.32
CA ILE A 21 14.86 -20.60 1.56
C ILE A 21 13.89 -20.72 0.39
N VAL A 22 13.35 -19.59 -0.07
CA VAL A 22 12.43 -19.55 -1.22
C VAL A 22 13.08 -20.10 -2.49
N LYS A 23 14.40 -19.94 -2.65
CA LYS A 23 15.14 -20.45 -3.82
C LYS A 23 15.19 -21.97 -3.93
N TYR A 24 15.04 -22.69 -2.81
CA TYR A 24 14.92 -24.15 -2.89
C TYR A 24 13.62 -24.58 -3.59
N PHE A 25 12.62 -23.70 -3.68
CA PHE A 25 11.33 -23.99 -4.30
C PHE A 25 11.13 -23.30 -5.66
N SER A 26 11.89 -22.25 -5.96
CA SER A 26 11.78 -21.48 -7.21
C SER A 26 13.14 -20.97 -7.68
N GLU A 27 13.42 -21.09 -8.97
CA GLU A 27 14.64 -20.54 -9.57
C GLU A 27 14.68 -19.00 -9.46
N GLU A 28 15.89 -18.46 -9.27
CA GLU A 28 16.14 -17.01 -9.23
C GLU A 28 15.97 -16.38 -10.61
N SER A 29 15.22 -15.27 -10.67
CA SER A 29 15.21 -14.39 -11.85
C SER A 29 16.07 -13.14 -11.66
N ILE A 30 15.98 -12.52 -10.48
CA ILE A 30 16.76 -11.33 -10.12
C ILE A 30 17.97 -11.81 -9.32
N HIS A 31 19.16 -11.52 -9.85
CA HIS A 31 20.39 -11.96 -9.21
C HIS A 31 20.82 -11.01 -8.08
N GLY A 32 21.51 -11.61 -7.10
CA GLY A 32 22.30 -10.90 -6.10
C GLY A 32 21.53 -10.46 -4.87
N ILE A 33 21.90 -9.32 -4.26
CA ILE A 33 21.38 -8.92 -2.94
C ILE A 33 19.90 -8.56 -3.03
N SER A 34 19.55 -7.69 -3.97
CA SER A 34 18.18 -7.23 -4.13
C SER A 34 17.24 -8.39 -4.46
N GLY A 35 17.64 -9.29 -5.37
CA GLY A 35 16.86 -10.46 -5.73
C GLY A 35 16.58 -11.41 -4.55
N LYS A 36 17.59 -11.67 -3.71
CA LYS A 36 17.41 -12.44 -2.46
C LYS A 36 16.34 -11.81 -1.58
N ILE A 37 16.44 -10.50 -1.34
CA ILE A 37 15.51 -9.79 -0.46
C ILE A 37 14.09 -9.79 -1.04
N LEU A 38 13.93 -9.54 -2.34
CA LEU A 38 12.62 -9.55 -3.00
C LEU A 38 11.94 -10.92 -2.94
N SER A 39 12.69 -12.00 -3.15
CA SER A 39 12.20 -13.37 -2.96
C SER A 39 11.82 -13.63 -1.51
N GLY A 40 12.60 -13.12 -0.55
CA GLY A 40 12.29 -13.19 0.88
C GLY A 40 10.98 -12.48 1.21
N ILE A 41 10.79 -11.25 0.73
CA ILE A 41 9.55 -10.47 0.88
C ILE A 41 8.36 -11.23 0.29
N LEU A 42 8.48 -11.75 -0.94
CA LEU A 42 7.42 -12.51 -1.59
C LEU A 42 7.02 -13.74 -0.76
N GLY A 43 8.00 -14.59 -0.43
CA GLY A 43 7.74 -15.86 0.26
C GLY A 43 7.18 -15.66 1.67
N THR A 44 7.74 -14.72 2.42
CA THR A 44 7.24 -14.39 3.77
C THR A 44 5.85 -13.80 3.73
N SER A 45 5.55 -12.92 2.78
CA SER A 45 4.21 -12.34 2.63
C SER A 45 3.15 -13.41 2.33
N ILE A 46 3.46 -14.36 1.43
CA ILE A 46 2.56 -15.47 1.10
C ILE A 46 2.37 -16.38 2.32
N LEU A 47 3.46 -16.74 3.01
CA LEU A 47 3.40 -17.58 4.20
C LEU A 47 2.55 -16.92 5.30
N TRP A 48 2.80 -15.65 5.60
CA TRP A 48 2.06 -14.91 6.63
C TRP A 48 0.60 -14.65 6.24
N MET A 49 0.30 -14.51 4.95
CA MET A 49 -1.08 -14.46 4.48
C MET A 49 -1.82 -15.77 4.82
N ILE A 50 -1.22 -16.93 4.55
CA ILE A 50 -1.80 -18.22 4.91
C ILE A 50 -1.92 -18.37 6.43
N LEU A 51 -0.83 -18.10 7.17
CA LEU A 51 -0.82 -18.21 8.63
C LEU A 51 -1.82 -17.27 9.30
N SER A 52 -2.05 -16.08 8.75
CA SER A 52 -2.95 -15.09 9.34
C SER A 52 -4.42 -15.54 9.39
N PHE A 53 -4.85 -16.52 8.58
CA PHE A 53 -6.16 -17.16 8.75
C PHE A 53 -6.27 -17.95 10.06
N PHE A 54 -5.15 -18.52 10.54
CA PHE A 54 -5.14 -19.54 11.60
C PHE A 54 -4.45 -19.11 12.87
N ILE A 55 -3.54 -18.14 12.83
CA ILE A 55 -2.90 -17.51 14.01
C ILE A 55 -2.76 -15.98 13.84
N SER A 56 -2.50 -15.26 14.93
CA SER A 56 -2.17 -13.83 14.87
C SER A 56 -0.69 -13.61 14.56
N LEU A 57 -0.37 -12.49 13.89
CA LEU A 57 1.00 -12.16 13.48
C LEU A 57 1.75 -11.42 14.59
N ASN A 58 1.81 -12.04 15.77
CA ASN A 58 2.44 -11.48 16.96
C ASN A 58 3.91 -11.90 17.10
N ILE A 59 4.50 -11.61 18.26
CA ILE A 59 5.88 -11.93 18.59
C ILE A 59 6.26 -13.40 18.40
N TYR A 60 5.31 -14.34 18.57
CA TYR A 60 5.55 -15.77 18.40
C TYR A 60 5.72 -16.18 16.93
N VAL A 61 5.24 -15.38 15.98
CA VAL A 61 5.49 -15.56 14.54
C VAL A 61 6.77 -14.82 14.12
N GLU A 62 6.99 -13.64 14.69
CA GLU A 62 8.14 -12.79 14.36
C GLU A 62 9.48 -13.43 14.75
N ILE A 63 9.62 -13.91 16.00
CA ILE A 63 10.89 -14.46 16.51
C ILE A 63 11.37 -15.66 15.68
N PRO A 64 10.57 -16.71 15.42
CA PRO A 64 11.01 -17.84 14.60
C PRO A 64 11.37 -17.41 13.17
N THR A 65 10.65 -16.46 12.60
CA THR A 65 10.92 -15.96 11.24
C THR A 65 12.30 -15.28 11.17
N ILE A 66 12.65 -14.48 12.17
CA ILE A 66 13.95 -13.80 12.26
C ILE A 66 15.07 -14.81 12.49
N ILE A 67 14.89 -15.74 13.42
CA ILE A 67 15.88 -16.78 13.69
C ILE A 67 16.15 -17.59 12.42
N LEU A 68 15.08 -18.06 11.75
CA LEU A 68 15.20 -18.82 10.51
C LEU A 68 15.90 -18.03 9.41
N GLY A 69 15.55 -16.75 9.25
CA GLY A 69 16.20 -15.86 8.28
C GLY A 69 17.69 -15.67 8.57
N LEU A 70 18.07 -15.39 9.82
CA LEU A 70 19.49 -15.25 10.19
C LEU A 70 20.27 -16.56 10.03
N LEU A 71 19.67 -17.70 10.41
CA LEU A 71 20.30 -19.02 10.24
C LEU A 71 20.66 -19.27 8.77
N TYR A 72 19.72 -19.07 7.84
CA TYR A 72 19.99 -19.25 6.41
C TYR A 72 20.86 -18.16 5.79
N PHE A 73 20.86 -16.95 6.35
CA PHE A 73 21.79 -15.90 5.95
C PHE A 73 23.25 -16.32 6.19
N PHE A 74 23.56 -16.87 7.36
CA PHE A 74 24.89 -17.36 7.71
C PHE A 74 25.23 -18.71 7.07
N LYS A 75 24.30 -19.66 7.07
CA LYS A 75 24.45 -21.00 6.47
C LYS A 75 24.85 -20.91 4.99
N ASP A 76 24.13 -20.10 4.22
CA ASP A 76 24.39 -19.93 2.78
C ASP A 76 25.44 -18.85 2.49
N LYS A 77 26.13 -18.35 3.54
CA LYS A 77 27.20 -17.35 3.47
C LYS A 77 26.80 -16.11 2.66
N SER A 78 25.54 -15.68 2.79
CA SER A 78 24.97 -14.60 1.97
C SER A 78 25.63 -13.25 2.20
N TYR A 79 26.26 -13.05 3.36
CA TYR A 79 27.10 -11.89 3.66
C TYR A 79 28.24 -11.70 2.64
N LYS A 80 28.73 -12.77 2.00
CA LYS A 80 29.83 -12.67 1.02
C LYS A 80 29.46 -11.85 -0.22
N VAL A 81 28.17 -11.74 -0.54
CA VAL A 81 27.69 -11.00 -1.71
C VAL A 81 27.95 -9.49 -1.55
N PHE A 82 27.97 -8.97 -0.33
CA PHE A 82 28.24 -7.55 -0.07
C PHE A 82 29.67 -7.14 -0.48
N PHE A 83 30.64 -8.05 -0.41
CA PHE A 83 32.03 -7.76 -0.83
C PHE A 83 32.21 -7.62 -2.35
N ARG A 84 31.17 -7.87 -3.15
CA ARG A 84 31.22 -7.66 -4.61
C ARG A 84 31.12 -6.19 -5.01
N PHE A 85 30.63 -5.31 -4.13
CA PHE A 85 30.52 -3.89 -4.42
C PHE A 85 31.88 -3.20 -4.28
N SER A 86 32.17 -2.30 -5.22
CA SER A 86 33.33 -1.41 -5.11
C SER A 86 33.14 -0.37 -4.01
N GLY A 87 34.22 0.17 -3.46
CA GLY A 87 34.14 1.22 -2.43
C GLY A 87 33.33 2.45 -2.85
N LYS A 88 33.36 2.82 -4.14
CA LYS A 88 32.55 3.92 -4.70
C LYS A 88 31.06 3.58 -4.75
N GLU A 89 30.70 2.32 -4.97
CA GLU A 89 29.30 1.87 -4.96
C GLU A 89 28.76 1.79 -3.54
N ILE A 90 29.55 1.27 -2.60
CA ILE A 90 29.20 1.26 -1.17
C ILE A 90 28.97 2.68 -0.67
N SER A 91 29.88 3.61 -0.97
CA SER A 91 29.73 5.02 -0.59
C SER A 91 28.43 5.63 -1.13
N LEU A 92 28.07 5.33 -2.39
CA LEU A 92 26.81 5.79 -2.98
C LEU A 92 25.58 5.19 -2.28
N ILE A 93 25.58 3.89 -2.01
CA ILE A 93 24.49 3.21 -1.29
C ILE A 93 24.34 3.78 0.12
N CYS A 94 25.45 4.01 0.83
CA CYS A 94 25.44 4.63 2.15
C CYS A 94 24.87 6.05 2.11
N PHE A 95 25.26 6.87 1.13
CA PHE A 95 24.73 8.22 0.95
C PHE A 95 23.21 8.22 0.71
N ILE A 96 22.73 7.36 -0.20
CA ILE A 96 21.29 7.23 -0.48
C ILE A 96 20.56 6.72 0.77
N SER A 97 21.10 5.70 1.44
CA SER A 97 20.50 5.10 2.64
C SER A 97 20.41 6.11 3.79
N PHE A 98 21.41 6.97 3.96
CA PHE A 98 21.37 8.05 4.95
C PHE A 98 20.21 9.01 4.69
N ILE A 99 20.04 9.48 3.44
CA ILE A 99 18.91 10.34 3.05
C ILE A 99 17.58 9.64 3.29
N VAL A 100 17.46 8.38 2.88
CA VAL A 100 16.25 7.57 3.05
C VAL A 100 15.89 7.41 4.53
N LEU A 101 16.87 7.06 5.39
CA LEU A 101 16.66 6.89 6.82
C LEU A 101 16.31 8.21 7.51
N PHE A 102 16.93 9.30 7.09
CA PHE A 102 16.61 10.63 7.59
C PHE A 102 15.16 11.00 7.26
N CYS A 103 14.76 10.91 5.99
CA CYS A 103 13.39 11.22 5.56
C CYS A 103 12.35 10.26 6.16
N GLY A 104 12.71 8.97 6.30
CA GLY A 104 11.88 7.97 6.94
C GLY A 104 11.60 8.22 8.41
N SER A 105 12.38 9.10 9.07
CA SER A 105 12.21 9.45 10.48
C SER A 105 11.16 10.53 10.77
N PHE A 106 10.62 11.19 9.74
CA PHE A 106 9.61 12.25 9.87
C PHE A 106 8.21 11.71 10.21
N TYR A 107 7.30 12.61 10.57
CA TYR A 107 5.90 12.28 10.84
C TYR A 107 5.18 11.71 9.61
N PRO A 108 4.35 10.66 9.76
CA PRO A 108 3.48 10.19 8.70
C PRO A 108 2.33 11.17 8.49
N PHE A 109 2.13 11.66 7.27
CA PHE A 109 1.13 12.69 6.96
C PHE A 109 0.04 12.21 5.97
N ILE A 110 0.12 10.96 5.50
CA ILE A 110 -0.87 10.38 4.59
C ILE A 110 -2.12 10.01 5.39
N LEU A 111 -3.29 10.56 5.03
CA LEU A 111 -4.56 10.34 5.75
C LEU A 111 -4.90 8.85 5.98
N ASP A 112 -4.67 8.01 4.98
CA ASP A 112 -4.94 6.56 5.07
C ASP A 112 -4.09 5.86 6.16
N HIS A 113 -3.00 6.49 6.63
CA HIS A 113 -2.23 6.06 7.80
C HIS A 113 -3.11 5.95 9.04
N PHE A 114 -3.88 7.00 9.29
CA PHE A 114 -4.77 7.09 10.44
C PHE A 114 -6.05 6.30 10.21
N GLY A 115 -6.53 6.27 8.97
CA GLY A 115 -7.78 5.62 8.60
C GLY A 115 -7.73 4.09 8.66
N TYR A 116 -6.78 3.46 7.93
CA TYR A 116 -6.79 2.00 7.83
C TYR A 116 -5.42 1.31 7.84
N TYR A 117 -4.31 1.99 7.50
CA TYR A 117 -3.01 1.31 7.45
C TYR A 117 -2.60 0.79 8.84
N VAL A 118 -2.54 1.67 9.84
CA VAL A 118 -2.17 1.28 11.22
C VAL A 118 -3.24 0.40 11.88
N PRO A 119 -4.56 0.72 11.78
CA PRO A 119 -5.59 -0.19 12.26
C PRO A 119 -5.49 -1.61 11.70
N THR A 120 -5.25 -1.76 10.39
CA THR A 120 -5.10 -3.07 9.75
C THR A 120 -3.93 -3.85 10.35
N ILE A 121 -2.77 -3.20 10.51
CA ILE A 121 -1.59 -3.84 11.08
C ILE A 121 -1.86 -4.32 12.51
N LYS A 122 -2.54 -3.51 13.33
CA LYS A 122 -2.92 -3.89 14.69
C LYS A 122 -3.85 -5.11 14.73
N TRP A 123 -4.91 -5.12 13.91
CA TRP A 123 -5.84 -6.25 13.82
C TRP A 123 -5.12 -7.55 13.44
N LEU A 124 -4.23 -7.49 12.46
CA LEU A 124 -3.43 -8.64 12.02
C LEU A 124 -2.47 -9.13 13.10
N ARG A 125 -1.83 -8.21 13.83
CA ARG A 125 -0.93 -8.52 14.95
C ARG A 125 -1.65 -9.18 16.12
N GLU A 126 -2.84 -8.70 16.49
CA GLU A 126 -3.55 -9.18 17.68
C GLU A 126 -4.42 -10.41 17.40
N PHE A 127 -5.12 -10.44 16.26
CA PHE A 127 -6.13 -11.47 15.96
C PHE A 127 -5.90 -12.24 14.65
N GLY A 128 -5.02 -11.75 13.77
CA GLY A 128 -4.87 -12.27 12.41
C GLY A 128 -5.98 -11.76 11.48
N LEU A 129 -6.31 -12.53 10.43
CA LEU A 129 -7.42 -12.23 9.53
C LEU A 129 -8.75 -12.57 10.22
N VAL A 130 -9.44 -11.53 10.65
CA VAL A 130 -10.74 -11.65 11.29
C VAL A 130 -11.85 -11.72 10.23
N LYS A 131 -12.73 -12.72 10.36
CA LYS A 131 -13.85 -12.94 9.45
C LYS A 131 -14.85 -11.77 9.56
N GLY A 132 -15.29 -11.24 8.42
CA GLY A 132 -16.28 -10.16 8.40
C GLY A 132 -15.85 -8.87 9.08
N ILE A 133 -14.53 -8.63 9.20
CA ILE A 133 -13.99 -7.42 9.87
C ILE A 133 -14.48 -6.11 9.26
N SER A 134 -14.84 -6.13 7.97
CA SER A 134 -15.45 -4.99 7.28
C SER A 134 -16.82 -4.56 7.82
N ASN A 135 -17.47 -5.36 8.67
CA ASN A 135 -18.68 -4.94 9.38
C ASN A 135 -18.39 -3.97 10.54
N LEU A 136 -17.15 -3.90 11.04
CA LEU A 136 -16.77 -2.87 12.03
C LEU A 136 -16.48 -1.55 11.31
N ASP A 137 -15.49 -1.57 10.45
CA ASP A 137 -15.10 -0.44 9.61
C ASP A 137 -14.89 -1.00 8.21
N LEU A 138 -15.64 -0.51 7.21
CA LEU A 138 -15.60 -1.05 5.85
C LEU A 138 -14.18 -1.08 5.27
N THR A 139 -13.39 -0.05 5.55
CA THR A 139 -11.98 0.07 5.13
C THR A 139 -11.04 -0.98 5.72
N LEU A 140 -11.39 -1.64 6.84
CA LEU A 140 -10.62 -2.78 7.34
C LEU A 140 -10.74 -4.00 6.42
N GLY A 141 -11.73 -4.04 5.52
CA GLY A 141 -11.76 -5.02 4.43
C GLY A 141 -10.57 -4.89 3.46
N GLN A 142 -9.95 -3.70 3.40
CA GLN A 142 -8.80 -3.37 2.56
C GLN A 142 -7.46 -3.85 3.15
N MET A 143 -7.41 -5.06 3.72
CA MET A 143 -6.18 -5.64 4.23
C MET A 143 -5.27 -6.06 3.06
N SER A 144 -4.33 -5.18 2.69
CA SER A 144 -3.35 -5.46 1.65
C SER A 144 -2.32 -6.48 2.11
N LEU A 145 -1.74 -7.20 1.15
CA LEU A 145 -0.67 -8.15 1.42
C LEU A 145 0.60 -7.49 2.00
N TRP A 146 0.79 -6.19 1.72
CA TRP A 146 1.87 -5.41 2.33
C TRP A 146 1.64 -5.12 3.81
N HIS A 147 0.40 -4.84 4.24
CA HIS A 147 0.10 -4.69 5.66
C HIS A 147 0.24 -6.00 6.43
N ILE A 148 -0.07 -7.15 5.79
CA ILE A 148 0.21 -8.48 6.34
C ILE A 148 1.71 -8.67 6.55
N PHE A 149 2.52 -8.32 5.55
CA PHE A 149 3.98 -8.32 5.67
C PHE A 149 4.48 -7.39 6.79
N GLN A 150 3.92 -6.18 6.92
CA GLN A 150 4.33 -5.26 7.97
C GLN A 150 3.91 -5.71 9.37
N ALA A 151 2.73 -6.33 9.50
CA ALA A 151 2.23 -6.81 10.78
C ALA A 151 3.15 -7.84 11.42
N GLY A 152 3.69 -8.78 10.64
CA GLY A 152 4.58 -9.81 11.16
C GLY A 152 5.94 -9.30 11.66
N PHE A 153 6.37 -8.09 11.28
CA PHE A 153 7.59 -7.44 11.81
C PHE A 153 7.30 -6.29 12.78
N SER A 154 6.03 -6.03 13.09
CA SER A 154 5.64 -4.83 13.83
C SER A 154 5.83 -4.91 15.35
N ASN A 155 6.23 -6.06 15.91
CA ASN A 155 6.32 -6.18 17.36
C ASN A 155 7.62 -5.56 17.87
N PHE A 156 8.79 -6.04 17.43
CA PHE A 156 10.07 -5.50 17.88
C PHE A 156 11.03 -5.10 16.76
N SER A 157 10.94 -5.72 15.59
CA SER A 157 11.87 -5.42 14.49
C SER A 157 11.56 -4.09 13.82
N ASP A 158 10.29 -3.73 13.67
CA ASP A 158 9.83 -2.45 13.13
C ASP A 158 8.60 -1.90 13.89
N PRO A 159 8.76 -1.51 15.16
CA PRO A 159 7.64 -1.04 16.00
C PRO A 159 7.07 0.31 15.55
N TYR A 160 7.71 0.99 14.59
CA TYR A 160 7.31 2.31 14.08
C TYR A 160 6.74 2.27 12.65
N PHE A 161 6.50 1.07 12.10
CA PHE A 161 5.92 0.85 10.77
C PHE A 161 6.71 1.53 9.63
N ARG A 162 8.05 1.42 9.66
CA ARG A 162 9.01 1.99 8.69
C ARG A 162 9.58 0.97 7.71
N ILE A 163 8.96 -0.20 7.52
CA ILE A 163 9.32 -1.14 6.44
C ILE A 163 9.45 -0.45 5.07
N ASN A 164 8.64 0.57 4.76
CA ASN A 164 8.75 1.35 3.53
C ASN A 164 10.11 2.04 3.37
N THR A 165 10.69 2.53 4.47
CA THR A 165 12.05 3.09 4.50
C THR A 165 13.09 2.02 4.21
N ILE A 166 12.95 0.82 4.81
CA ILE A 166 13.83 -0.32 4.54
C ILE A 166 13.74 -0.74 3.07
N LEU A 167 12.53 -0.76 2.50
CA LEU A 167 12.34 -1.10 1.09
C LEU A 167 13.05 -0.11 0.14
N LEU A 168 13.10 1.18 0.46
CA LEU A 168 13.87 2.15 -0.33
C LEU A 168 15.39 1.90 -0.25
N VAL A 169 15.89 1.45 0.90
CA VAL A 169 17.28 1.01 1.03
C VAL A 169 17.53 -0.21 0.14
N VAL A 170 16.63 -1.20 0.16
CA VAL A 170 16.68 -2.38 -0.74
C VAL A 170 16.64 -1.96 -2.20
N TYR A 171 15.83 -0.96 -2.54
CA TYR A 171 15.75 -0.43 -3.89
C TYR A 171 17.06 0.24 -4.34
N SER A 172 17.77 0.91 -3.42
CA SER A 172 19.09 1.46 -3.71
C SER A 172 20.12 0.36 -4.06
N PHE A 173 20.08 -0.79 -3.37
CA PHE A 173 20.89 -1.95 -3.74
C PHE A 173 20.55 -2.42 -5.14
N TYR A 174 19.27 -2.57 -5.47
CA TYR A 174 18.82 -2.99 -6.79
C TYR A 174 19.34 -2.07 -7.91
N ILE A 175 19.24 -0.75 -7.71
CA ILE A 175 19.65 0.26 -8.70
C ILE A 175 21.14 0.15 -9.00
N VAL A 176 21.98 0.04 -7.96
CA VAL A 176 23.44 -0.04 -8.11
C VAL A 176 23.86 -1.39 -8.68
N GLU A 177 23.30 -2.49 -8.17
CA GLU A 177 23.55 -3.86 -8.62
C GLU A 177 23.24 -4.05 -10.11
N ASN A 178 22.09 -3.55 -10.56
CA ASN A 178 21.64 -3.67 -11.94
C ASN A 178 22.07 -2.50 -12.83
N LYS A 179 22.79 -1.51 -12.28
CA LYS A 179 23.21 -0.28 -12.97
C LYS A 179 22.05 0.43 -13.68
N SER A 180 20.84 0.39 -13.10
CA SER A 180 19.63 1.02 -13.64
C SER A 180 19.50 2.45 -13.13
N TRP A 181 20.41 3.33 -13.58
CA TRP A 181 20.63 4.62 -12.94
C TRP A 181 19.42 5.56 -12.96
N ILE A 182 18.61 5.56 -14.02
CA ILE A 182 17.39 6.39 -14.10
C ILE A 182 16.45 6.19 -12.90
N GLN A 183 16.42 4.97 -12.34
CA GLN A 183 15.54 4.67 -11.21
C GLN A 183 15.91 5.44 -9.94
N LEU A 184 17.15 5.91 -9.84
CA LEU A 184 17.60 6.77 -8.76
C LEU A 184 16.82 8.10 -8.73
N CYS A 185 16.36 8.58 -9.88
CA CYS A 185 15.56 9.81 -10.00
C CYS A 185 14.18 9.69 -9.33
N PHE A 186 13.70 8.47 -9.07
CA PHE A 186 12.40 8.22 -8.45
C PHE A 186 12.46 8.22 -6.93
N ILE A 187 13.60 7.86 -6.33
CA ILE A 187 13.74 7.79 -4.86
C ILE A 187 13.27 9.08 -4.18
N PRO A 188 13.66 10.30 -4.62
CA PRO A 188 13.30 11.53 -3.92
C PRO A 188 11.78 11.74 -3.79
N VAL A 189 11.03 11.42 -4.85
CA VAL A 189 9.56 11.48 -4.83
C VAL A 189 8.98 10.42 -3.90
N LEU A 190 9.58 9.22 -3.89
CA LEU A 190 9.16 8.11 -3.03
C LEU A 190 9.45 8.35 -1.54
N LEU A 191 10.35 9.30 -1.19
CA LEU A 191 10.61 9.67 0.21
C LEU A 191 9.34 10.17 0.92
N LEU A 192 8.39 10.76 0.19
CA LEU A 192 7.10 11.21 0.72
C LEU A 192 6.21 10.07 1.24
N PHE A 193 6.48 8.83 0.86
CA PHE A 193 5.72 7.65 1.30
C PHE A 193 6.48 6.82 2.34
N SER A 194 7.74 7.17 2.63
CA SER A 194 8.64 6.36 3.45
C SER A 194 8.26 6.30 4.93
N GLN A 195 7.55 7.33 5.42
CA GLN A 195 7.18 7.52 6.82
C GLN A 195 5.95 6.71 7.24
N SER A 196 5.12 6.31 6.28
CA SER A 196 3.87 5.58 6.55
C SER A 196 3.93 4.17 5.98
N PRO A 197 3.18 3.21 6.54
CA PRO A 197 2.97 1.89 5.95
C PRO A 197 2.12 1.92 4.66
N SER A 198 2.29 2.91 3.79
CA SER A 198 1.54 3.04 2.56
C SER A 198 1.86 1.89 1.59
N PRO A 199 0.86 1.21 1.00
CA PRO A 199 1.05 0.26 -0.06
C PRO A 199 1.45 0.92 -1.40
N ASP A 200 1.40 2.25 -1.53
CA ASP A 200 1.75 2.94 -2.77
C ASP A 200 3.25 2.85 -3.10
N LEU A 201 4.10 3.01 -2.08
CA LEU A 201 5.55 2.90 -2.23
C LEU A 201 5.98 1.52 -2.77
N PRO A 202 5.61 0.38 -2.12
CA PRO A 202 6.05 -0.92 -2.58
C PRO A 202 5.53 -1.24 -3.98
N VAL A 203 4.30 -0.88 -4.33
CA VAL A 203 3.81 -1.18 -5.69
C VAL A 203 4.54 -0.39 -6.77
N ILE A 204 4.89 0.87 -6.52
CA ILE A 204 5.70 1.65 -7.47
C ILE A 204 7.10 1.05 -7.58
N VAL A 205 7.79 0.81 -6.46
CA VAL A 205 9.14 0.22 -6.44
C VAL A 205 9.17 -1.13 -7.15
N PHE A 206 8.30 -2.06 -6.77
CA PHE A 206 8.25 -3.39 -7.37
C PHE A 206 7.88 -3.34 -8.86
N SER A 207 6.99 -2.43 -9.27
CA SER A 207 6.66 -2.26 -10.68
C SER A 207 7.85 -1.78 -11.52
N LEU A 208 8.67 -0.85 -10.99
CA LEU A 208 9.86 -0.34 -11.67
C LEU A 208 10.97 -1.41 -11.77
N ILE A 209 11.11 -2.25 -10.74
CA ILE A 209 12.01 -3.40 -10.76
C ILE A 209 11.56 -4.39 -11.84
N ILE A 210 10.31 -4.86 -11.80
CA ILE A 210 9.77 -5.81 -12.81
C ILE A 210 9.90 -5.24 -14.22
N LEU A 211 9.56 -3.97 -14.40
CA LEU A 211 9.63 -3.31 -15.70
C LEU A 211 11.07 -3.27 -16.24
N ASN A 212 12.07 -3.02 -15.39
CA ASN A 212 13.47 -3.05 -15.78
C ASN A 212 13.94 -4.47 -16.17
N GLU A 213 13.52 -5.50 -15.43
CA GLU A 213 13.82 -6.89 -15.77
C GLU A 213 13.22 -7.28 -17.13
N ILE A 214 11.94 -6.94 -17.36
CA ILE A 214 11.25 -7.16 -18.64
C ILE A 214 11.95 -6.43 -19.80
N LEU A 215 12.33 -5.16 -19.61
CA LEU A 215 13.00 -4.38 -20.66
C LEU A 215 14.41 -4.88 -20.97
N LYS A 216 15.11 -5.47 -20.00
CA LYS A 216 16.42 -6.09 -20.22
C LYS A 216 16.32 -7.51 -20.78
N THR A 217 15.10 -8.03 -20.98
CA THR A 217 14.83 -9.42 -21.38
C THR A 217 15.49 -10.43 -20.43
N LYS A 218 15.66 -10.04 -19.17
CA LYS A 218 16.24 -10.87 -18.11
C LYS A 218 15.10 -11.25 -17.19
N GLY A 219 14.82 -12.54 -17.06
CA GLY A 219 13.95 -13.00 -15.98
C GLY A 219 13.21 -14.27 -16.30
N ASN A 220 13.16 -15.13 -15.28
CA ASN A 220 12.28 -16.28 -15.26
C ASN A 220 10.83 -15.81 -15.26
N THR A 221 10.08 -16.19 -16.29
CA THR A 221 8.66 -15.87 -16.46
C THR A 221 7.81 -16.27 -15.24
N LEU A 222 8.16 -17.39 -14.59
CA LEU A 222 7.53 -17.86 -13.36
C LEU A 222 7.56 -16.79 -12.27
N PHE A 223 8.76 -16.27 -12.00
CA PHE A 223 8.97 -15.26 -10.98
C PHE A 223 8.34 -13.93 -11.39
N LEU A 224 8.56 -13.47 -12.64
CA LEU A 224 8.03 -12.18 -13.10
C LEU A 224 6.51 -12.14 -13.02
N PHE A 225 5.83 -13.20 -13.44
CA PHE A 225 4.37 -13.29 -13.34
C PHE A 225 3.90 -13.36 -11.89
N THR A 226 4.48 -14.26 -11.08
CA THR A 226 4.11 -14.43 -9.66
C THR A 226 4.33 -13.14 -8.87
N PHE A 227 5.46 -12.46 -9.08
CA PHE A 227 5.77 -11.19 -8.43
C PHE A 227 4.86 -10.05 -8.93
N SER A 228 4.46 -10.07 -10.20
CA SER A 228 3.46 -9.11 -10.73
C SER A 228 2.09 -9.31 -10.08
N VAL A 229 1.65 -10.56 -9.89
CA VAL A 229 0.43 -10.89 -9.16
C VAL A 229 0.54 -10.49 -7.69
N PHE A 230 1.71 -10.66 -7.07
CA PHE A 230 1.96 -10.19 -5.71
C PHE A 230 1.76 -8.67 -5.59
N VAL A 231 2.27 -7.88 -6.53
CA VAL A 231 2.04 -6.43 -6.58
C VAL A 231 0.54 -6.10 -6.73
N PHE A 232 -0.19 -6.87 -7.56
CA PHE A 232 -1.64 -6.74 -7.66
C PHE A 232 -2.37 -7.08 -6.35
N ALA A 233 -1.94 -8.11 -5.62
CA ALA A 233 -2.50 -8.48 -4.33
C ALA A 233 -2.21 -7.43 -3.23
N ILE A 234 -1.13 -6.64 -3.37
CA ILE A 234 -0.90 -5.45 -2.54
C ILE A 234 -1.89 -4.34 -2.91
N LYS A 235 -2.05 -4.04 -4.20
CA LYS A 235 -2.96 -2.99 -4.68
C LYS A 235 -3.60 -3.38 -6.02
N PRO A 236 -4.91 -3.71 -6.06
CA PRO A 236 -5.58 -4.17 -7.28
C PRO A 236 -5.54 -3.18 -8.46
N THR A 237 -5.36 -1.88 -8.21
CA THR A 237 -5.19 -0.86 -9.26
C THR A 237 -3.89 -1.02 -10.06
N MET A 238 -3.01 -1.95 -9.69
CA MET A 238 -1.79 -2.32 -10.42
C MET A 238 -2.03 -3.42 -11.46
N ILE A 239 -3.28 -3.66 -11.86
CA ILE A 239 -3.67 -4.70 -12.83
C ILE A 239 -2.87 -4.69 -14.13
N TRP A 240 -2.35 -3.52 -14.55
CA TRP A 240 -1.49 -3.41 -15.73
C TRP A 240 -0.24 -4.28 -15.65
N LEU A 241 0.29 -4.56 -14.46
CA LEU A 241 1.54 -5.28 -14.28
C LEU A 241 1.39 -6.80 -14.44
N PRO A 242 0.39 -7.47 -13.81
CA PRO A 242 0.01 -8.84 -14.20
C PRO A 242 -0.36 -8.96 -15.68
N THR A 243 -1.11 -8.00 -16.23
CA THR A 243 -1.45 -7.99 -17.66
C THR A 243 -0.17 -7.94 -18.52
N LEU A 244 0.76 -7.04 -18.20
CA LEU A 244 2.03 -6.92 -18.92
C LEU A 244 2.85 -8.21 -18.84
N SER A 245 3.05 -8.75 -17.63
CA SER A 245 3.84 -9.98 -17.46
C SER A 245 3.21 -11.19 -18.15
N PHE A 246 1.88 -11.30 -18.16
CA PHE A 246 1.16 -12.31 -18.93
C PHE A 246 1.35 -12.13 -20.44
N LEU A 247 1.12 -10.93 -20.97
CA LEU A 247 1.30 -10.64 -22.39
C LEU A 247 2.77 -10.86 -22.82
N TYR A 248 3.71 -10.47 -21.98
CA TYR A 248 5.15 -10.69 -22.20
C TYR A 248 5.50 -12.19 -22.22
N SER A 249 4.96 -12.96 -21.27
CA SER A 249 5.10 -14.42 -21.19
C SER A 249 4.61 -15.12 -22.46
N VAL A 250 3.42 -14.74 -22.95
CA VAL A 250 2.76 -15.37 -24.09
C VAL A 250 3.37 -14.92 -25.42
N PHE A 251 3.55 -13.61 -25.62
CA PHE A 251 3.91 -13.06 -26.94
C PHE A 251 5.40 -12.86 -27.17
N ILE A 252 6.23 -12.76 -26.12
CA ILE A 252 7.68 -12.55 -26.25
C ILE A 252 8.45 -13.81 -25.87
N ILE A 253 8.34 -14.27 -24.61
CA ILE A 253 9.09 -15.46 -24.16
C ILE A 253 8.49 -16.76 -24.72
N LYS A 254 7.18 -16.80 -24.96
CA LYS A 254 6.42 -18.02 -25.33
C LYS A 254 6.61 -19.13 -24.30
N SER A 255 6.44 -18.79 -23.02
CA SER A 255 6.63 -19.72 -21.90
C SER A 255 5.53 -20.79 -21.83
N ARG A 256 5.82 -21.91 -21.17
CA ARG A 256 4.81 -22.93 -20.85
C ARG A 256 3.78 -22.37 -19.86
N PHE A 257 2.51 -22.74 -20.03
CA PHE A 257 1.43 -22.32 -19.13
C PHE A 257 1.66 -22.73 -17.66
N THR A 258 2.46 -23.78 -17.41
CA THR A 258 2.84 -24.17 -16.04
C THR A 258 3.58 -23.07 -15.29
N ALA A 259 4.25 -22.15 -15.99
CA ALA A 259 4.90 -21.00 -15.38
C ALA A 259 3.92 -19.99 -14.77
N LEU A 260 2.62 -20.07 -15.08
CA LEU A 260 1.60 -19.16 -14.54
C LEU A 260 0.94 -19.70 -13.27
N ILE A 261 1.12 -20.99 -12.94
CA ILE A 261 0.42 -21.67 -11.85
C ILE A 261 0.62 -20.98 -10.50
N PRO A 262 1.84 -20.62 -10.06
CA PRO A 262 2.01 -19.99 -8.74
C PRO A 262 1.34 -18.62 -8.65
N GLY A 263 1.35 -17.85 -9.74
CA GLY A 263 0.59 -16.60 -9.83
C GLY A 263 -0.91 -16.84 -9.71
N CYS A 264 -1.47 -17.84 -10.39
CA CYS A 264 -2.89 -18.19 -10.28
C CYS A 264 -3.28 -18.62 -8.84
N LEU A 265 -2.44 -19.41 -8.17
CA LEU A 265 -2.65 -19.78 -6.77
C LEU A 265 -2.65 -18.56 -5.84
N LEU A 266 -1.79 -17.57 -6.10
CA LEU A 266 -1.77 -16.32 -5.34
C LEU A 266 -3.05 -15.49 -5.57
N VAL A 267 -3.58 -15.45 -6.80
CA VAL A 267 -4.89 -14.83 -7.08
C VAL A 267 -6.00 -15.53 -6.30
N LEU A 268 -6.00 -16.87 -6.27
CA LEU A 268 -6.99 -17.63 -5.50
C LEU A 268 -6.91 -17.29 -4.01
N LEU A 269 -5.70 -17.25 -3.45
CA LEU A 269 -5.48 -16.88 -2.06
C LEU A 269 -5.96 -15.43 -1.77
N PHE A 270 -5.74 -14.51 -2.71
CA PHE A 270 -6.25 -13.14 -2.64
C PHE A 270 -7.78 -13.09 -2.56
N PHE A 271 -8.47 -13.86 -3.41
CA PHE A 271 -9.94 -13.96 -3.36
C PHE A 271 -10.43 -14.59 -2.06
N MET A 272 -9.80 -15.67 -1.60
CA MET A 272 -10.14 -16.30 -0.32
C MET A 272 -10.03 -15.32 0.84
N LYS A 273 -8.94 -14.52 0.89
CA LYS A 273 -8.77 -13.48 1.91
C LYS A 273 -9.87 -12.43 1.84
N ASN A 274 -10.18 -11.91 0.65
CA ASN A 274 -11.22 -10.89 0.52
C ASN A 274 -12.61 -11.42 0.87
N ILE A 275 -12.96 -12.65 0.46
CA ILE A 275 -14.23 -13.27 0.85
C ILE A 275 -14.28 -13.44 2.38
N TRP A 276 -13.17 -13.80 3.01
CA TRP A 276 -13.09 -13.93 4.47
C TRP A 276 -13.28 -12.60 5.20
N THR A 277 -12.60 -11.52 4.78
CA THR A 277 -12.63 -10.22 5.48
C THR A 277 -13.82 -9.32 5.07
N PHE A 278 -14.25 -9.42 3.81
CA PHE A 278 -15.23 -8.53 3.17
C PHE A 278 -16.50 -9.23 2.66
N GLY A 279 -16.47 -10.55 2.48
CA GLY A 279 -17.63 -11.30 1.95
C GLY A 279 -17.72 -11.34 0.42
N TYR A 280 -16.93 -10.54 -0.30
CA TYR A 280 -16.81 -10.52 -1.76
C TYR A 280 -15.35 -10.75 -2.20
N PRO A 281 -15.10 -11.30 -3.40
CA PRO A 281 -13.76 -11.58 -3.91
C PRO A 281 -12.87 -10.35 -4.13
N VAL A 282 -13.44 -9.17 -4.39
CA VAL A 282 -12.65 -7.96 -4.69
C VAL A 282 -13.20 -6.76 -3.92
N PHE A 283 -12.47 -6.30 -2.91
CA PHE A 283 -12.80 -5.07 -2.20
C PHE A 283 -12.55 -3.81 -3.08
N PRO A 284 -13.39 -2.77 -3.03
CA PRO A 284 -14.67 -2.63 -2.29
C PRO A 284 -15.91 -3.03 -3.10
N ILE A 285 -15.74 -3.78 -4.20
CA ILE A 285 -16.80 -4.01 -5.17
C ILE A 285 -17.66 -5.22 -4.75
N ALA A 286 -18.97 -5.04 -4.70
CA ALA A 286 -19.95 -6.09 -4.40
C ALA A 286 -20.24 -6.99 -5.63
N VAL A 287 -19.20 -7.56 -6.25
CA VAL A 287 -19.29 -8.46 -7.40
C VAL A 287 -18.90 -9.88 -6.98
N GLY A 288 -19.61 -10.90 -7.48
CA GLY A 288 -19.35 -12.31 -7.15
C GLY A 288 -19.85 -12.68 -5.76
N ASP A 289 -21.08 -12.32 -5.44
CA ASP A 289 -21.72 -12.61 -4.15
C ASP A 289 -21.90 -14.13 -3.95
N LEU A 290 -21.23 -14.67 -2.93
CA LEU A 290 -21.35 -16.07 -2.52
C LEU A 290 -22.39 -16.28 -1.41
N ASN A 291 -23.21 -15.26 -1.10
CA ASN A 291 -24.18 -15.27 -0.02
C ASN A 291 -23.59 -15.62 1.35
N THR A 292 -22.39 -15.10 1.62
CA THR A 292 -21.75 -15.27 2.93
C THR A 292 -22.52 -14.52 4.02
N ALA A 293 -22.64 -15.12 5.20
CA ALA A 293 -23.41 -14.55 6.32
C ALA A 293 -22.77 -13.29 6.94
N TRP A 294 -21.49 -13.04 6.65
CA TRP A 294 -20.71 -11.94 7.20
C TRP A 294 -20.40 -10.83 6.20
N LYS A 295 -21.06 -10.81 5.03
CA LYS A 295 -20.92 -9.70 4.09
C LYS A 295 -21.53 -8.41 4.67
N PRO A 296 -20.95 -7.23 4.42
CA PRO A 296 -21.51 -5.95 4.83
C PRO A 296 -22.93 -5.74 4.33
N HIS A 297 -23.70 -4.95 5.08
CA HIS A 297 -25.07 -4.61 4.74
C HIS A 297 -25.14 -3.79 3.43
N GLN A 298 -26.20 -4.02 2.65
CA GLN A 298 -26.33 -3.43 1.31
C GLN A 298 -26.37 -1.91 1.33
N GLU A 299 -26.99 -1.30 2.35
CA GLU A 299 -27.04 0.15 2.48
C GLU A 299 -25.67 0.77 2.73
N ILE A 300 -24.82 0.12 3.53
CA ILE A 300 -23.44 0.58 3.81
C ILE A 300 -22.60 0.51 2.52
N LEU A 301 -22.74 -0.57 1.75
CA LEU A 301 -22.09 -0.71 0.44
C LEU A 301 -22.57 0.36 -0.55
N LYS A 302 -23.87 0.66 -0.56
CA LYS A 302 -24.45 1.71 -1.39
C LYS A 302 -23.88 3.09 -1.02
N THR A 303 -23.87 3.44 0.26
CA THR A 303 -23.30 4.71 0.75
C THR A 303 -21.82 4.82 0.38
N SER A 304 -21.04 3.74 0.57
CA SER A 304 -19.63 3.70 0.18
C SER A 304 -19.43 3.92 -1.32
N SER A 305 -20.25 3.28 -2.16
CA SER A 305 -20.19 3.45 -3.62
C SER A 305 -20.52 4.89 -4.06
N GLN A 306 -21.52 5.52 -3.42
CA GLN A 306 -21.89 6.91 -3.68
C GLN A 306 -20.73 7.85 -3.29
N PHE A 307 -20.12 7.61 -2.13
CA PHE A 307 -18.96 8.38 -1.67
C PHE A 307 -17.75 8.22 -2.59
N ALA A 308 -17.51 7.03 -3.16
CA ALA A 308 -16.43 6.81 -4.12
C ALA A 308 -16.62 7.62 -5.42
N ILE A 309 -17.87 7.73 -5.89
CA ILE A 309 -18.25 8.55 -7.05
C ILE A 309 -18.05 10.03 -6.74
N GLN A 310 -18.52 10.52 -5.59
CA GLN A 310 -18.30 11.91 -5.17
C GLN A 310 -16.80 12.24 -5.04
N LYS A 311 -15.99 11.32 -4.49
CA LYS A 311 -14.54 11.47 -4.39
C LYS A 311 -13.83 11.59 -5.75
N THR A 312 -14.42 11.06 -6.82
CA THR A 312 -13.88 11.25 -8.18
C THR A 312 -13.84 12.73 -8.57
N TYR A 313 -14.80 13.51 -8.07
CA TYR A 313 -14.90 14.95 -8.27
C TYR A 313 -14.53 15.76 -7.02
N ASP A 314 -13.69 15.19 -6.16
CA ASP A 314 -13.24 15.82 -4.92
C ASP A 314 -14.38 16.34 -4.00
N MET A 315 -15.52 15.66 -4.01
CA MET A 315 -16.72 16.04 -3.25
C MET A 315 -17.30 17.42 -3.64
N GLN A 316 -16.96 17.97 -4.82
CA GLN A 316 -17.47 19.25 -5.30
C GLN A 316 -18.94 19.17 -5.76
N TYR A 317 -19.39 17.98 -6.16
CA TYR A 317 -20.74 17.73 -6.63
C TYR A 317 -21.42 16.67 -5.77
N SER A 318 -22.73 16.85 -5.57
CA SER A 318 -23.55 15.84 -4.91
C SER A 318 -23.74 14.62 -5.81
N TYR A 319 -24.11 13.48 -5.21
CA TYR A 319 -24.36 12.26 -5.98
C TYR A 319 -25.50 12.44 -7.00
N GLN A 320 -26.55 13.19 -6.63
CA GLN A 320 -27.70 13.47 -7.49
C GLN A 320 -27.34 14.37 -8.67
N GLU A 321 -26.38 15.29 -8.50
CA GLU A 321 -25.86 16.12 -9.58
C GLU A 321 -25.05 15.29 -10.57
N ILE A 322 -24.14 14.44 -10.07
CA ILE A 322 -23.29 13.59 -10.92
C ILE A 322 -24.15 12.63 -11.77
N GLN A 323 -25.26 12.12 -11.23
CA GLN A 323 -26.20 11.29 -11.97
C GLN A 323 -26.87 12.02 -13.16
N LYS A 324 -26.97 13.35 -13.11
CA LYS A 324 -27.57 14.17 -14.18
C LYS A 324 -26.55 14.63 -15.22
N PHE A 325 -25.26 14.32 -15.04
CA PHE A 325 -24.23 14.72 -15.99
C PHE A 325 -24.40 14.02 -17.34
N SER A 326 -24.28 14.78 -18.42
CA SER A 326 -24.07 14.19 -19.73
C SER A 326 -22.68 13.51 -19.78
N PRO A 327 -22.43 12.60 -20.75
CA PRO A 327 -21.10 12.03 -20.94
C PRO A 327 -20.00 13.09 -21.12
N PHE A 328 -20.35 14.23 -21.72
CA PHE A 328 -19.43 15.35 -21.88
C PHE A 328 -19.15 16.07 -20.54
N ASP A 329 -20.19 16.32 -19.74
CA ASP A 329 -20.04 16.92 -18.41
C ASP A 329 -19.18 16.05 -17.50
N TYR A 330 -19.33 14.73 -17.61
CA TYR A 330 -18.53 13.77 -16.84
C TYR A 330 -17.02 13.97 -17.06
N ILE A 331 -16.61 14.16 -18.32
CA ILE A 331 -15.21 14.37 -18.71
C ILE A 331 -14.76 15.79 -18.38
N LYS A 332 -15.57 16.80 -18.72
CA LYS A 332 -15.26 18.22 -18.48
C LYS A 332 -15.05 18.48 -17.00
N ASN A 333 -16.01 18.09 -16.16
CA ASN A 333 -15.95 18.34 -14.72
C ASN A 333 -14.81 17.58 -14.06
N TRP A 334 -14.38 16.44 -14.63
CA TRP A 334 -13.24 15.69 -14.13
C TRP A 334 -11.89 16.30 -14.53
N LEU A 335 -11.77 16.80 -15.76
CA LEU A 335 -10.55 17.46 -16.25
C LEU A 335 -10.33 18.83 -15.61
N PHE A 336 -11.40 19.57 -15.32
CA PHE A 336 -11.36 20.94 -14.82
C PHE A 336 -11.76 21.07 -13.34
N LEU A 337 -11.39 20.08 -12.51
CA LEU A 337 -11.50 20.18 -11.05
C LEU A 337 -10.66 21.33 -10.49
N GLU A 338 -11.12 21.95 -9.41
CA GLU A 338 -10.34 22.99 -8.75
C GLU A 338 -9.00 22.47 -8.17
N GLY A 339 -7.98 23.32 -8.21
CA GLY A 339 -6.67 23.06 -7.59
C GLY A 339 -5.72 22.16 -8.38
N ILE A 340 -4.82 21.46 -7.67
CA ILE A 340 -3.75 20.67 -8.28
C ILE A 340 -4.26 19.43 -9.06
N LYS A 341 -5.46 18.95 -8.73
CA LYS A 341 -6.02 17.71 -9.28
C LYS A 341 -6.32 17.81 -10.77
N SER A 342 -6.86 18.94 -11.24
CA SER A 342 -7.04 19.19 -12.69
C SER A 342 -5.71 19.13 -13.44
N LYS A 343 -4.66 19.76 -12.91
CA LYS A 343 -3.33 19.74 -13.53
C LYS A 343 -2.80 18.30 -13.68
N ILE A 344 -2.99 17.47 -12.65
CA ILE A 344 -2.59 16.05 -12.69
C ILE A 344 -3.40 15.27 -13.72
N ASN A 345 -4.72 15.49 -13.79
CA ASN A 345 -5.59 14.80 -14.74
C ASN A 345 -5.27 15.18 -16.21
N ILE A 346 -5.04 16.46 -16.48
CA ILE A 346 -4.64 16.94 -17.81
C ILE A 346 -3.26 16.38 -18.17
N LEU A 347 -2.29 16.45 -17.26
CA LEU A 347 -0.96 15.89 -17.46
C LEU A 347 -1.02 14.38 -17.73
N PHE A 348 -1.92 13.66 -17.05
CA PHE A 348 -2.14 12.24 -17.28
C PHE A 348 -2.59 11.96 -18.72
N ILE A 349 -3.63 12.64 -19.21
CA ILE A 349 -4.11 12.48 -20.59
C ILE A 349 -3.01 12.81 -21.61
N LEU A 350 -2.31 13.94 -21.42
CA LEU A 350 -1.22 14.35 -22.31
C LEU A 350 -0.07 13.33 -22.30
N SER A 351 0.30 12.81 -21.13
CA SER A 351 1.34 11.79 -21.00
C SER A 351 0.95 10.48 -21.68
N LEU A 352 -0.32 10.06 -21.58
CA LEU A 352 -0.83 8.89 -22.28
C LEU A 352 -0.78 9.05 -23.80
N LEU A 353 -1.25 10.18 -24.32
CA LEU A 353 -1.20 10.49 -25.76
C LEU A 353 0.24 10.51 -26.27
N GLY A 354 1.13 11.20 -25.54
CA GLY A 354 2.56 11.21 -25.85
C GLY A 354 3.19 9.82 -25.83
N PHE A 355 2.81 8.98 -24.86
CA PHE A 355 3.32 7.62 -24.74
C PHE A 355 2.81 6.70 -25.86
N ILE A 356 1.56 6.86 -26.31
CA ILE A 356 1.03 6.14 -27.48
C ILE A 356 1.87 6.45 -28.72
N ILE A 357 2.12 7.74 -28.97
CA ILE A 357 2.93 8.20 -30.11
C ILE A 357 4.34 7.61 -29.99
N PHE A 358 4.98 7.75 -28.82
CA PHE A 358 6.32 7.21 -28.55
C PHE A 358 6.41 5.69 -28.77
N SER A 359 5.41 4.94 -28.31
CA SER A 359 5.37 3.49 -28.47
C SER A 359 5.33 3.09 -29.94
N ARG A 360 4.53 3.80 -30.75
CA ARG A 360 4.44 3.58 -32.19
C ARG A 360 5.71 3.97 -32.94
N THR A 361 6.40 5.03 -32.52
CA THR A 361 7.65 5.47 -33.16
C THR A 361 8.84 4.57 -32.82
N LYS A 362 8.95 4.09 -31.57
CA LYS A 362 10.04 3.19 -31.16
C LYS A 362 9.96 1.81 -31.84
N LYS A 363 8.78 1.41 -32.32
CA LYS A 363 8.49 0.12 -32.99
C LYS A 363 8.97 -1.14 -32.22
N ASN A 364 9.12 -1.04 -30.90
CA ASN A 364 9.54 -2.15 -30.05
C ASN A 364 8.30 -2.89 -29.51
N LYS A 365 8.25 -4.21 -29.71
CA LYS A 365 7.14 -5.06 -29.25
C LYS A 365 6.90 -4.95 -27.74
N THR A 366 7.95 -4.95 -26.91
CA THR A 366 7.83 -4.84 -25.46
C THR A 366 7.23 -3.50 -25.05
N VAL A 367 7.67 -2.40 -25.66
CA VAL A 367 7.13 -1.05 -25.40
C VAL A 367 5.65 -0.96 -25.80
N ASN A 368 5.28 -1.57 -26.92
CA ASN A 368 3.87 -1.66 -27.33
C ASN A 368 3.02 -2.45 -26.32
N LEU A 369 3.52 -3.57 -25.77
CA LEU A 369 2.82 -4.32 -24.72
C LEU A 369 2.66 -3.51 -23.43
N ILE A 370 3.67 -2.73 -23.05
CA ILE A 370 3.59 -1.80 -21.90
C ILE A 370 2.49 -0.77 -22.15
N CYS A 371 2.47 -0.14 -23.33
CA CYS A 371 1.44 0.83 -23.71
C CYS A 371 0.04 0.21 -23.65
N ILE A 372 -0.16 -0.98 -24.23
CA ILE A 372 -1.46 -1.68 -24.20
C ILE A 372 -1.90 -1.95 -22.75
N SER A 373 -0.99 -2.42 -21.90
CA SER A 373 -1.29 -2.75 -20.50
C SER A 373 -1.71 -1.51 -19.69
N ILE A 374 -1.04 -0.38 -19.90
CA ILE A 374 -1.39 0.90 -19.27
C ILE A 374 -2.74 1.41 -19.76
N LEU A 375 -3.04 1.28 -21.06
CA LEU A 375 -4.33 1.69 -21.61
C LEU A 375 -5.48 0.86 -21.03
N VAL A 376 -5.31 -0.47 -20.95
CA VAL A 376 -6.28 -1.36 -20.32
C VAL A 376 -6.56 -0.93 -18.87
N LYS A 377 -5.51 -0.70 -18.08
CA LYS A 377 -5.68 -0.15 -16.72
C LYS A 377 -6.41 1.18 -16.72
N SER A 378 -6.01 2.11 -17.59
CA SER A 378 -6.54 3.47 -17.59
C SER A 378 -8.04 3.45 -17.84
N ILE A 379 -8.49 2.65 -18.81
CA ILE A 379 -9.89 2.42 -19.10
C ILE A 379 -10.62 1.81 -17.89
N LEU A 380 -10.09 0.75 -17.29
CA LEU A 380 -10.70 0.10 -16.13
C LEU A 380 -10.85 1.07 -14.94
N VAL A 381 -9.79 1.82 -14.60
CA VAL A 381 -9.82 2.75 -13.47
C VAL A 381 -10.80 3.90 -13.71
N LEU A 382 -10.89 4.41 -14.94
CA LEU A 382 -11.88 5.44 -15.29
C LEU A 382 -13.33 4.95 -15.11
N PHE A 383 -13.59 3.66 -15.35
CA PHE A 383 -14.92 3.08 -15.11
C PHE A 383 -15.27 2.91 -13.62
N PHE A 384 -14.33 2.51 -12.77
CA PHE A 384 -14.62 2.24 -11.35
C PHE A 384 -14.54 3.48 -10.46
N SER A 385 -13.52 4.32 -10.65
CA SER A 385 -13.29 5.52 -9.85
C SER A 385 -12.11 6.30 -10.44
N ALA A 386 -12.38 7.42 -11.12
CA ALA A 386 -11.35 8.24 -11.78
C ALA A 386 -10.57 9.14 -10.79
N GLN A 387 -10.06 8.59 -9.68
CA GLN A 387 -9.24 9.34 -8.73
C GLN A 387 -7.79 9.41 -9.21
N TYR A 388 -7.18 10.60 -9.17
CA TYR A 388 -5.81 10.82 -9.63
C TYR A 388 -4.76 9.89 -8.97
N ARG A 389 -4.99 9.50 -7.70
CA ARG A 389 -4.09 8.61 -6.93
C ARG A 389 -3.91 7.22 -7.57
N PHE A 390 -4.84 6.78 -8.41
CA PHE A 390 -4.78 5.49 -9.09
C PHE A 390 -3.95 5.54 -10.38
N PHE A 391 -3.58 6.74 -10.84
CA PHE A 391 -2.77 6.97 -12.03
C PHE A 391 -1.32 7.37 -11.71
N ILE A 392 -0.98 7.63 -10.44
CA ILE A 392 0.36 8.11 -10.05
C ILE A 392 1.47 7.19 -10.55
N ASP A 393 1.30 5.88 -10.44
CA ASP A 393 2.28 4.88 -10.90
C ASP A 393 2.50 4.92 -12.42
N VAL A 394 1.48 5.33 -13.20
CA VAL A 394 1.60 5.43 -14.66
C VAL A 394 2.64 6.49 -15.05
N PHE A 395 2.74 7.60 -14.30
CA PHE A 395 3.79 8.61 -14.55
C PHE A 395 5.19 8.05 -14.37
N PHE A 396 5.42 7.22 -13.35
CA PHE A 396 6.72 6.57 -13.12
C PHE A 396 7.08 5.64 -14.28
N VAL A 397 6.12 4.86 -14.76
CA VAL A 397 6.30 3.92 -15.88
C VAL A 397 6.62 4.66 -17.17
N ILE A 398 5.81 5.66 -17.53
CA ILE A 398 6.01 6.45 -18.74
C ILE A 398 7.37 7.16 -18.70
N PHE A 399 7.70 7.80 -17.57
CA PHE A 399 8.99 8.46 -17.41
C PHE A 399 10.16 7.47 -17.54
N PHE A 400 10.08 6.31 -16.90
CA PHE A 400 11.13 5.30 -16.95
C PHE A 400 11.37 4.83 -18.40
N VAL A 401 10.31 4.47 -19.13
CA VAL A 401 10.43 3.92 -20.48
C VAL A 401 10.91 4.97 -21.49
N ILE A 402 10.45 6.22 -21.39
CA ILE A 402 10.87 7.28 -22.32
C ILE A 402 12.34 7.67 -22.10
N PHE A 403 12.77 7.78 -20.85
CA PHE A 403 14.08 8.37 -20.53
C PHE A 403 15.17 7.36 -20.17
N MET A 404 14.89 6.04 -20.22
CA MET A 404 15.86 5.00 -19.82
C MET A 404 17.22 5.11 -20.52
N ASP A 405 17.23 5.53 -21.80
CA ASP A 405 18.44 5.66 -22.60
C ASP A 405 19.16 7.01 -22.37
N TYR A 406 18.49 8.01 -21.79
CA TYR A 406 19.02 9.37 -21.62
C TYR A 406 19.83 9.56 -20.33
N PHE A 407 19.42 8.91 -19.25
CA PHE A 407 19.99 9.08 -17.91
C PHE A 407 21.14 8.11 -17.65
N ASN A 408 22.36 8.65 -17.65
CA ASN A 408 23.55 7.95 -17.17
C ASN A 408 23.73 8.13 -15.64
N ARG A 409 24.73 7.46 -15.06
CA ARG A 409 25.04 7.54 -13.62
C ARG A 409 25.19 8.99 -13.13
N ARG A 410 25.97 9.83 -13.83
CA ARG A 410 26.26 11.21 -13.41
C ARG A 410 24.99 12.07 -13.40
N LYS A 411 24.20 12.02 -14.49
CA LYS A 411 22.92 12.75 -14.59
C LYS A 411 21.94 12.30 -13.52
N SER A 412 21.85 10.99 -13.29
CA SER A 412 20.91 10.42 -12.31
C SER A 412 21.27 10.80 -10.88
N VAL A 413 22.56 10.76 -10.52
CA VAL A 413 23.04 11.18 -9.18
C VAL A 413 22.85 12.69 -8.98
N ALA A 414 23.11 13.50 -10.01
CA ALA A 414 22.87 14.94 -9.94
C ALA A 414 21.38 15.26 -9.72
N LEU A 415 20.50 14.68 -10.54
CA LEU A 415 19.05 14.89 -10.41
C LEU A 415 18.52 14.36 -9.07
N PHE A 416 18.98 13.18 -8.63
CA PHE A 416 18.66 12.64 -7.31
C PHE A 416 19.05 13.60 -6.19
N SER A 417 20.25 14.17 -6.24
CA SER A 417 20.75 15.07 -5.20
C SER A 417 19.93 16.36 -5.14
N VAL A 418 19.65 16.98 -6.29
CA VAL A 418 18.83 18.20 -6.38
C VAL A 418 17.41 17.94 -5.87
N LEU A 419 16.76 16.88 -6.36
CA LEU A 419 15.40 16.55 -5.92
C LEU A 419 15.36 16.16 -4.43
N SER A 420 16.37 15.44 -3.92
CA SER A 420 16.43 15.09 -2.51
C SER A 420 16.51 16.33 -1.62
N ILE A 421 17.30 17.35 -2.00
CA ILE A 421 17.35 18.62 -1.27
C ILE A 421 15.97 19.28 -1.23
N ILE A 422 15.26 19.31 -2.36
CA ILE A 422 13.90 19.87 -2.45
C ILE A 422 12.95 19.11 -1.50
N PHE A 423 12.88 17.78 -1.60
CA PHE A 423 11.98 16.97 -0.77
C PHE A 423 12.35 16.98 0.71
N ILE A 424 13.64 17.02 1.05
CA ILE A 424 14.09 17.22 2.43
C ILE A 424 13.61 18.58 2.93
N GLY A 425 13.80 19.65 2.16
CA GLY A 425 13.31 20.99 2.49
C GLY A 425 11.79 21.03 2.72
N CYS A 426 11.04 20.33 1.88
CA CYS A 426 9.60 20.15 2.04
C CYS A 426 9.21 19.45 3.35
N LEU A 427 9.94 18.42 3.76
CA LEU A 427 9.67 17.66 5.00
C LEU A 427 10.12 18.43 6.25
N THR A 428 11.21 19.19 6.19
CA THR A 428 11.72 19.96 7.32
C THR A 428 10.95 21.24 7.57
N LEU A 429 10.45 21.88 6.51
CA LEU A 429 9.73 23.17 6.54
C LEU A 429 8.30 23.01 5.98
N PRO A 430 7.41 22.30 6.68
CA PRO A 430 6.05 22.04 6.20
C PRO A 430 5.21 23.32 6.03
N ASP A 431 5.48 24.36 6.82
CA ASP A 431 4.79 25.65 6.77
C ASP A 431 4.87 26.28 5.36
N ILE A 432 5.98 26.08 4.65
CA ILE A 432 6.16 26.54 3.25
C ILE A 432 5.17 25.81 2.34
N LEU A 433 5.11 24.48 2.43
CA LEU A 433 4.17 23.70 1.61
C LEU A 433 2.71 24.04 1.90
N GLN A 434 2.36 24.20 3.18
CA GLN A 434 1.00 24.54 3.59
C GLN A 434 0.57 25.92 3.06
N THR A 435 1.49 26.89 3.05
CA THR A 435 1.23 28.25 2.58
C THR A 435 1.14 28.34 1.06
N TYR A 436 2.07 27.73 0.33
CA TYR A 436 2.15 27.85 -1.14
C TYR A 436 1.31 26.80 -1.90
N LEU A 437 0.93 25.69 -1.26
CA LEU A 437 0.10 24.63 -1.84
C LEU A 437 -1.07 24.25 -0.91
N PRO A 438 -1.99 25.18 -0.59
CA PRO A 438 -3.09 24.92 0.34
C PRO A 438 -4.06 23.83 -0.13
N SER A 439 -4.13 23.58 -1.45
CA SER A 439 -4.91 22.47 -2.01
C SER A 439 -4.39 21.08 -1.61
N PHE A 440 -3.13 20.97 -1.15
CA PHE A 440 -2.54 19.73 -0.66
C PHE A 440 -2.85 19.52 0.83
N ARG A 441 -4.09 19.11 1.13
CA ARG A 441 -4.59 18.96 2.52
C ARG A 441 -3.76 18.01 3.39
N SER A 442 -3.12 17.00 2.81
CA SER A 442 -2.23 16.09 3.56
C SER A 442 -1.01 16.80 4.15
N GLY A 443 -0.60 17.95 3.58
CA GLY A 443 0.47 18.78 4.11
C GLY A 443 0.19 19.30 5.53
N ASN A 444 -1.07 19.40 5.93
CA ASN A 444 -1.47 19.85 7.27
C ASN A 444 -1.13 18.82 8.36
N PHE A 445 -0.90 17.56 7.99
CA PHE A 445 -0.45 16.49 8.89
C PHE A 445 1.08 16.35 8.91
N MET A 446 1.82 17.24 8.26
CA MET A 446 3.27 17.24 8.36
C MET A 446 3.69 17.94 9.66
N GLY A 447 4.37 17.20 10.53
CA GLY A 447 4.99 17.77 11.74
C GLY A 447 6.32 18.44 11.45
N LYS A 448 6.72 19.40 12.31
CA LYS A 448 8.02 20.06 12.23
C LYS A 448 9.17 19.07 12.52
N PHE A 449 10.36 19.39 12.02
CA PHE A 449 11.55 18.62 12.36
C PHE A 449 11.88 18.76 13.85
N GLU A 450 12.16 17.65 14.51
CA GLU A 450 12.59 17.60 15.91
C GLU A 450 13.90 16.81 16.01
N ILE A 451 14.86 17.29 16.80
CA ILE A 451 16.16 16.60 16.98
C ILE A 451 16.00 15.16 17.48
N LYS A 452 14.93 14.89 18.26
CA LYS A 452 14.57 13.54 18.72
C LYS A 452 14.37 12.54 17.57
N GLN A 453 14.00 13.00 16.38
CA GLN A 453 13.85 12.21 15.15
C GLN A 453 15.14 11.51 14.74
N LEU A 454 16.32 12.06 15.09
CA LEU A 454 17.60 11.41 14.82
C LEU A 454 17.74 10.10 15.61
N TYR A 455 17.26 10.04 16.84
CA TYR A 455 17.24 8.81 17.62
C TYR A 455 16.04 7.93 17.23
N ARG A 456 14.82 8.40 17.49
CA ARG A 456 13.56 7.66 17.33
C ARG A 456 12.70 8.31 16.24
N PRO A 457 12.16 7.57 15.25
CA PRO A 457 11.28 8.16 14.24
C PRO A 457 10.03 8.76 14.89
N SER A 458 9.57 9.89 14.36
CA SER A 458 8.37 10.56 14.83
C SER A 458 7.10 9.77 14.53
N ALA A 459 6.24 9.65 15.53
CA ALA A 459 4.93 9.03 15.42
C ALA A 459 3.90 9.89 16.14
N TYR A 460 2.65 9.84 15.66
CA TYR A 460 1.52 10.43 16.36
C TYR A 460 1.07 9.51 17.49
N HIS A 461 0.79 10.09 18.66
CA HIS A 461 0.28 9.34 19.79
C HIS A 461 -1.13 9.82 20.15
N TYR A 462 -2.12 8.94 20.03
CA TYR A 462 -3.54 9.24 20.26
C TYR A 462 -4.26 8.07 20.92
N LYS A 463 -4.17 7.97 22.25
CA LYS A 463 -4.77 6.87 23.04
C LYS A 463 -6.07 7.24 23.74
N SER A 464 -6.52 8.49 23.62
CA SER A 464 -7.72 8.98 24.30
C SER A 464 -8.97 8.38 23.67
N HIS A 465 -9.70 7.55 24.42
CA HIS A 465 -10.88 6.85 23.92
C HIS A 465 -12.01 6.78 24.96
N THR A 466 -13.19 6.42 24.48
CA THR A 466 -14.35 6.02 25.28
C THR A 466 -14.75 4.61 24.89
N SER A 467 -15.05 3.79 25.89
CA SER A 467 -15.56 2.43 25.67
C SER A 467 -17.07 2.44 25.72
N HIS A 468 -17.68 1.74 24.78
CA HIS A 468 -19.12 1.58 24.66
C HIS A 468 -19.46 0.09 24.52
N GLN A 469 -20.71 -0.26 24.79
CA GLN A 469 -21.23 -1.59 24.59
C GLN A 469 -22.61 -1.50 23.92
N LEU A 470 -22.79 -2.28 22.85
CA LEU A 470 -24.08 -2.38 22.15
C LEU A 470 -24.30 -3.82 21.70
N GLY A 471 -25.39 -4.43 22.17
CA GLY A 471 -25.60 -5.88 22.06
C GLY A 471 -24.48 -6.66 22.75
N ASN A 472 -23.89 -7.61 22.02
CA ASN A 472 -22.77 -8.44 22.50
C ASN A 472 -21.37 -7.85 22.20
N LEU A 473 -21.29 -6.66 21.58
CA LEU A 473 -20.02 -6.05 21.19
C LEU A 473 -19.63 -4.94 22.17
N LYS A 474 -18.47 -5.09 22.81
CA LYS A 474 -17.75 -4.02 23.50
C LYS A 474 -16.69 -3.45 22.57
N PHE A 475 -16.68 -2.13 22.40
CA PHE A 475 -15.79 -1.47 21.45
C PHE A 475 -15.38 -0.08 21.96
N ASN A 476 -14.30 0.44 21.36
CA ASN A 476 -13.73 1.74 21.70
C ASN A 476 -13.89 2.73 20.55
N VAL A 477 -14.09 4.00 20.92
CA VAL A 477 -14.18 5.13 20.00
C VAL A 477 -13.22 6.20 20.49
N SER A 478 -12.36 6.70 19.59
CA SER A 478 -11.47 7.82 19.87
C SER A 478 -12.26 9.03 20.35
N ARG A 479 -11.78 9.73 21.39
CA ARG A 479 -12.41 10.99 21.81
C ARG A 479 -12.04 12.07 20.81
N LYS A 480 -12.95 12.93 20.36
CA LYS A 480 -12.63 14.14 19.57
C LYS A 480 -11.74 13.89 18.34
N TYR A 481 -11.77 12.68 17.77
CA TYR A 481 -10.95 12.35 16.60
C TYR A 481 -11.62 11.27 15.76
N PRO A 482 -11.76 11.47 14.44
CA PRO A 482 -12.61 10.62 13.60
C PRO A 482 -12.05 9.22 13.30
N TYR A 483 -10.77 8.95 13.56
CA TYR A 483 -10.11 7.67 13.24
C TYR A 483 -9.58 6.94 14.48
N ASN A 484 -9.21 5.66 14.36
CA ASN A 484 -8.83 4.80 15.50
C ASN A 484 -7.42 4.17 15.42
N PHE A 485 -6.47 4.85 14.78
CA PHE A 485 -5.13 4.28 14.55
C PHE A 485 -4.38 3.87 15.83
N GLU A 486 -4.51 4.61 16.93
CA GLU A 486 -3.87 4.26 18.19
C GLU A 486 -4.79 3.68 19.28
N THR A 487 -6.10 3.63 19.02
CA THR A 487 -7.13 3.08 19.92
C THR A 487 -6.96 1.58 20.16
N GLU A 488 -7.35 1.12 21.34
CA GLU A 488 -7.37 -0.29 21.73
C GLU A 488 -8.49 -1.04 21.00
N LEU A 489 -8.21 -2.26 20.54
CA LEU A 489 -9.16 -3.08 19.79
C LEU A 489 -10.12 -3.85 20.72
N PRO A 490 -11.38 -4.10 20.32
CA PRO A 490 -12.03 -3.64 19.08
C PRO A 490 -12.30 -2.13 19.08
N ALA A 491 -12.04 -1.45 17.95
CA ALA A 491 -12.31 -0.03 17.78
C ALA A 491 -13.13 0.20 16.50
N ILE A 492 -14.06 1.15 16.53
CA ILE A 492 -14.97 1.51 15.42
C ILE A 492 -14.92 3.00 15.19
N SER A 493 -14.71 3.43 13.95
CA SER A 493 -14.59 4.85 13.62
C SER A 493 -15.96 5.53 13.70
N GLU A 494 -16.00 6.77 14.19
CA GLU A 494 -17.26 7.49 14.49
C GLU A 494 -18.23 7.50 13.31
N SER A 495 -17.71 7.67 12.08
CA SER A 495 -18.52 7.68 10.86
C SER A 495 -19.26 6.37 10.61
N TYR A 496 -18.62 5.22 10.87
CA TYR A 496 -19.26 3.91 10.64
C TYR A 496 -20.35 3.64 11.67
N ILE A 497 -20.17 4.09 12.93
CA ILE A 497 -21.24 4.05 13.94
C ILE A 497 -22.46 4.82 13.46
N PHE A 498 -22.25 6.02 12.90
CA PHE A 498 -23.36 6.84 12.41
C PHE A 498 -24.05 6.20 11.20
N ASP A 499 -23.29 5.63 10.28
CA ASP A 499 -23.82 4.98 9.08
C ASP A 499 -24.59 3.70 9.43
N ASP A 500 -24.08 2.87 10.34
CA ASP A 500 -24.72 1.63 10.78
C ASP A 500 -26.03 1.89 11.51
N VAL A 501 -26.04 2.81 12.49
CA VAL A 501 -27.25 3.15 13.25
C VAL A 501 -28.30 3.78 12.34
N LYS A 502 -27.89 4.61 11.38
CA LYS A 502 -28.81 5.17 10.37
C LYS A 502 -29.43 4.08 9.49
N ALA A 503 -28.71 3.01 9.22
CA ALA A 503 -29.20 1.83 8.50
C ALA A 503 -30.00 0.85 9.41
N GLY A 504 -30.22 1.20 10.69
CA GLY A 504 -30.95 0.36 11.65
C GLY A 504 -30.22 -0.94 12.01
N ILE A 505 -28.91 -0.97 11.85
CA ILE A 505 -28.07 -2.14 12.09
C ILE A 505 -26.89 -1.81 12.99
N PHE A 506 -26.23 -2.84 13.52
CA PHE A 506 -24.94 -2.69 14.19
C PHE A 506 -24.11 -3.98 14.12
N PRO A 507 -22.77 -3.91 14.07
CA PRO A 507 -21.91 -5.08 14.15
C PRO A 507 -22.03 -5.80 15.49
N GLN A 508 -21.98 -7.13 15.43
CA GLN A 508 -22.06 -8.05 16.55
C GLN A 508 -21.00 -9.14 16.38
N LEU A 509 -20.50 -9.66 17.50
CA LEU A 509 -19.61 -10.81 17.51
C LEU A 509 -20.35 -12.06 17.04
N ILE A 510 -19.71 -12.84 16.16
CA ILE A 510 -20.18 -14.19 15.78
C ILE A 510 -20.16 -15.11 17.00
N ASP A 511 -19.12 -14.98 17.83
CA ASP A 511 -18.96 -15.71 19.09
C ASP A 511 -18.62 -14.71 20.20
N PRO A 512 -19.50 -14.53 21.19
CA PRO A 512 -19.32 -13.55 22.26
C PRO A 512 -18.02 -13.72 23.06
N GLN A 513 -17.45 -14.93 23.09
CA GLN A 513 -16.23 -15.22 23.84
C GLN A 513 -14.95 -15.01 23.02
N LYS A 514 -15.06 -14.91 21.69
CA LYS A 514 -13.90 -14.94 20.79
C LYS A 514 -14.02 -13.93 19.66
N THR A 515 -13.49 -12.72 19.88
CA THR A 515 -13.35 -11.64 18.87
C THR A 515 -12.80 -12.12 17.53
N ARG A 516 -11.83 -13.03 17.59
CA ARG A 516 -11.18 -13.62 16.44
C ARG A 516 -12.11 -14.35 15.48
N LYS A 517 -13.22 -14.93 15.97
CA LYS A 517 -14.16 -15.67 15.12
C LYS A 517 -14.91 -14.77 14.14
N GLY A 518 -14.94 -13.46 14.40
CA GLY A 518 -15.41 -12.47 13.43
C GLY A 518 -16.68 -11.76 13.83
N PHE A 519 -17.15 -10.95 12.88
CA PHE A 519 -18.27 -10.03 13.04
C PHE A 519 -19.34 -10.25 11.97
N ILE A 520 -20.58 -10.02 12.35
CA ILE A 520 -21.77 -9.96 11.49
C ILE A 520 -22.59 -8.73 11.88
N TRP A 521 -23.29 -8.10 10.94
CA TRP A 521 -24.26 -7.08 11.29
C TRP A 521 -25.57 -7.73 11.77
N LYS A 522 -26.28 -7.07 12.68
CA LYS A 522 -27.66 -7.42 13.07
C LYS A 522 -28.52 -6.16 13.09
N LYS A 523 -29.83 -6.34 12.87
CA LYS A 523 -30.80 -5.26 13.07
C LYS A 523 -30.88 -4.90 14.55
N LEU A 524 -30.93 -3.61 14.83
CA LEU A 524 -31.10 -3.08 16.18
C LEU A 524 -32.53 -3.35 16.67
N ASN A 525 -32.67 -3.76 17.93
CA ASN A 525 -33.97 -3.76 18.59
C ASN A 525 -34.29 -2.35 19.17
N PRO A 526 -35.54 -2.08 19.61
CA PRO A 526 -35.92 -0.74 20.08
C PRO A 526 -35.12 -0.20 21.29
N GLU A 527 -34.58 -1.08 22.14
CA GLU A 527 -33.77 -0.69 23.30
C GLU A 527 -32.32 -0.37 22.89
N GLU A 528 -31.76 -1.20 22.02
CA GLU A 528 -30.45 -1.00 21.41
C GLU A 528 -30.44 0.27 20.55
N GLU A 529 -31.51 0.54 19.81
CA GLU A 529 -31.66 1.74 19.00
C GLU A 529 -31.63 3.02 19.87
N LYS A 530 -32.38 3.04 20.98
CA LYS A 530 -32.34 4.15 21.95
C LYS A 530 -30.93 4.33 22.53
N SER A 531 -30.27 3.23 22.89
CA SER A 531 -28.91 3.23 23.44
C SER A 531 -27.90 3.74 22.42
N ALA A 532 -28.05 3.36 21.15
CA ALA A 532 -27.21 3.81 20.05
C ALA A 532 -27.37 5.31 19.79
N TYR A 533 -28.60 5.84 19.78
CA TYR A 533 -28.81 7.29 19.65
C TYR A 533 -28.23 8.09 20.81
N HIS A 534 -28.36 7.60 22.06
CA HIS A 534 -27.74 8.21 23.22
C HIS A 534 -26.21 8.26 23.09
N MET A 535 -25.60 7.16 22.62
CA MET A 535 -24.17 7.09 22.34
C MET A 535 -23.74 8.11 21.27
N ILE A 536 -24.47 8.19 20.16
CA ILE A 536 -24.18 9.16 19.08
C ILE A 536 -24.26 10.60 19.60
N ASN A 537 -25.25 10.92 20.42
CA ASN A 537 -25.38 12.26 21.02
C ASN A 537 -24.20 12.55 21.94
N THR A 538 -23.78 11.58 22.76
CA THR A 538 -22.59 11.71 23.62
C THR A 538 -21.33 12.00 22.80
N ILE A 539 -21.14 11.28 21.70
CA ILE A 539 -20.00 11.49 20.79
C ILE A 539 -20.06 12.90 20.19
N LYS A 540 -21.21 13.32 19.65
CA LYS A 540 -21.40 14.65 19.04
C LYS A 540 -21.22 15.79 20.04
N ASP A 541 -21.76 15.66 21.24
CA ASP A 541 -21.67 16.70 22.27
C ASP A 541 -20.25 16.84 22.83
N SER A 542 -19.44 15.76 22.77
CA SER A 542 -18.02 15.86 23.10
C SER A 542 -17.26 16.88 22.23
N TYR A 543 -17.71 17.13 21.00
CA TYR A 543 -17.14 18.16 20.12
C TYR A 543 -17.65 19.57 20.41
N LYS A 544 -18.81 19.73 21.07
CA LYS A 544 -19.44 21.03 21.34
C LYS A 544 -18.98 21.70 22.63
N GLN A 545 -18.38 20.96 23.58
CA GLN A 545 -17.96 21.49 24.88
C GLN A 545 -16.70 22.37 24.84
N ASN A 546 -16.62 23.30 23.89
CA ASN A 546 -15.65 24.39 23.87
C ASN A 546 -16.32 25.68 23.39
#